data_AF-A0A4Z1F0V0-F1
#
_entry.id   AF-A0A4Z1F0V0-F1
#
_cell.length_a   1.000
_cell.length_b   1.000
_cell.length_c   1.000
_cell.angle_alpha   90.00
_cell.angle_beta   90.00
_cell.angle_gamma   90.00
#
_symmetry.space_group_name_H-M   'P 1'
#
loop_
_entity.id
_entity.type
_entity.pdbx_description
1 polymer ?
#
loop_
_entity_poly.entity_id
_entity_poly.type
_entity_poly.pdbx_seq_one_letter_code
_entity_poly.pdbx_strand_id
1 'polypeptide(L)'
;MGSNGDFHVSTGITPPKGPVSYSTYKSPYGPKYKIQPNIAGWTPKAASKVGLTLAGFGATAGFFALFFFSDIPRVRNDIMVKIPIIGDRWRKEIPASDNVRYFYLFDIMRIVSWLLD
;
A
#
# COMPACT_ATOMS: atom_id res chain seq x y z
N MET A 1 -28.56 -19.38 -34.36
CA MET A 1 -29.19 -20.70 -34.51
C MET A 1 -29.33 -21.32 -33.14
N GLY A 2 -30.54 -21.40 -32.58
CA GLY A 2 -30.82 -22.09 -31.32
C GLY A 2 -31.90 -23.14 -31.58
N SER A 3 -31.61 -24.39 -31.21
CA SER A 3 -32.49 -25.55 -31.35
C SER A 3 -33.87 -25.26 -30.75
N ASN A 4 -34.90 -25.23 -31.60
CA ASN A 4 -36.27 -25.07 -31.15
C ASN A 4 -36.73 -26.43 -30.59
N GLY A 5 -37.40 -26.41 -29.44
CA GLY A 5 -37.89 -27.62 -28.77
C GLY A 5 -38.97 -28.32 -29.60
N ASP A 6 -38.54 -29.13 -30.55
CA ASP A 6 -39.42 -29.87 -31.45
C ASP A 6 -40.18 -30.96 -30.67
N PHE A 7 -41.47 -31.06 -30.93
CA PHE A 7 -42.40 -31.96 -30.25
C PHE A 7 -42.05 -33.43 -30.54
N HIS A 8 -41.84 -34.24 -29.50
CA HIS A 8 -41.64 -35.68 -29.64
C HIS A 8 -42.97 -36.44 -29.60
N VAL A 9 -43.49 -36.82 -30.77
CA VAL A 9 -44.77 -37.55 -30.94
C VAL A 9 -44.83 -38.85 -30.13
N SER A 10 -43.70 -39.51 -29.90
CA SER A 10 -43.63 -40.79 -29.18
C SER A 10 -43.82 -40.66 -27.66
N THR A 11 -43.63 -39.47 -27.09
CA THR A 11 -43.64 -39.26 -25.62
C THR A 11 -44.81 -38.37 -25.17
N GLY A 12 -45.46 -37.63 -26.09
CA GLY A 12 -46.58 -36.74 -25.76
C GLY A 12 -46.19 -35.54 -24.87
N ILE A 13 -44.89 -35.36 -24.59
CA ILE A 13 -44.37 -34.28 -23.76
C ILE A 13 -43.83 -33.17 -24.66
N THR A 14 -44.34 -31.95 -24.44
CA THR A 14 -43.76 -30.74 -25.03
C THR A 14 -42.79 -30.13 -24.03
N PRO A 15 -41.49 -29.97 -24.35
CA PRO A 15 -40.57 -29.30 -23.44
C PRO A 15 -40.98 -27.84 -23.25
N PRO A 16 -40.91 -27.28 -22.02
CA PRO A 16 -41.25 -25.88 -21.77
C PRO A 16 -40.44 -24.96 -22.69
N LYS A 17 -41.11 -24.15 -23.50
CA LYS A 17 -40.47 -23.14 -24.35
C LYS A 17 -39.83 -22.09 -23.43
N GLY A 18 -38.50 -22.11 -23.35
CA GLY A 18 -37.75 -21.07 -22.64
C GLY A 18 -38.10 -19.67 -23.18
N PRO A 19 -37.94 -18.61 -22.38
CA PRO A 19 -38.29 -17.26 -22.79
C PRO A 19 -37.54 -16.87 -24.06
N VAL A 20 -38.29 -16.45 -25.09
CA VAL A 20 -37.73 -15.92 -26.34
C VAL A 20 -37.10 -14.56 -26.05
N SER A 21 -35.77 -14.46 -26.24
CA SER A 21 -35.06 -13.19 -26.11
C SER A 21 -35.28 -12.36 -27.38
N TYR A 22 -36.06 -11.28 -27.27
CA TYR A 22 -36.25 -10.31 -28.35
C TYR A 22 -35.29 -9.13 -28.16
N SER A 23 -34.56 -8.77 -29.22
CA SER A 23 -33.75 -7.57 -29.23
C SER A 23 -34.66 -6.35 -29.34
N THR A 24 -34.71 -5.50 -28.31
CA THR A 24 -35.45 -4.22 -28.36
C THR A 24 -34.73 -3.24 -29.27
N TYR A 25 -35.44 -2.67 -30.26
CA TYR A 25 -34.93 -1.60 -31.13
C TYR A 25 -34.32 -0.45 -30.31
N LYS A 26 -33.07 -0.08 -30.61
CA LYS A 26 -32.39 1.06 -30.00
C LYS A 26 -32.33 2.20 -31.02
N SER A 27 -32.92 3.34 -30.68
CA SER A 27 -32.94 4.50 -31.57
C SER A 27 -31.53 5.10 -31.74
N PRO A 28 -31.17 5.61 -32.93
CA PRO A 28 -29.86 6.21 -33.17
C PRO A 28 -29.70 7.59 -32.54
N TYR A 29 -30.82 8.26 -32.21
CA TYR A 29 -30.86 9.61 -31.66
C TYR A 29 -30.93 9.66 -30.11
N GLY A 30 -31.05 8.51 -29.44
CA GLY A 30 -31.10 8.44 -27.98
C GLY A 30 -29.71 8.50 -27.32
N PRO A 31 -29.60 8.91 -26.05
CA PRO A 31 -28.35 8.84 -25.31
C PRO A 31 -27.82 7.39 -25.24
N LYS A 32 -26.59 7.18 -25.72
CA LYS A 32 -25.94 5.86 -25.72
C LYS A 32 -25.26 5.62 -24.37
N TYR A 33 -26.01 5.11 -23.40
CA TYR A 33 -25.45 4.73 -22.10
C TYR A 33 -24.52 3.52 -22.22
N LYS A 34 -23.34 3.62 -21.63
CA LYS A 34 -22.44 2.48 -21.38
C LYS A 34 -22.41 2.24 -19.89
N ILE A 35 -22.67 1.00 -19.48
CA ILE A 35 -22.58 0.59 -18.07
C ILE A 35 -21.10 0.65 -17.70
N GLN A 36 -20.75 1.55 -16.79
CA GLN A 36 -19.38 1.61 -16.26
C GLN A 36 -19.19 0.46 -15.27
N PRO A 37 -18.14 -0.36 -15.44
CA PRO A 37 -17.83 -1.39 -14.45
C PRO A 37 -17.52 -0.69 -13.12
N ASN A 38 -18.19 -1.15 -12.07
CA ASN A 38 -18.00 -0.67 -10.72
C ASN A 38 -17.99 -1.87 -9.77
N ILE A 39 -17.20 -1.78 -8.71
CA ILE A 39 -17.12 -2.80 -7.66
C ILE A 39 -17.54 -2.12 -6.37
N ALA A 40 -18.62 -2.61 -5.74
CA ALA A 40 -19.16 -2.01 -4.52
C ALA A 40 -19.39 -0.48 -4.62
N GLY A 41 -19.80 0.01 -5.80
CA GLY A 41 -20.01 1.45 -6.06
C GLY A 41 -18.74 2.24 -6.41
N TRP A 42 -17.55 1.65 -6.33
CA TRP A 42 -16.30 2.28 -6.77
C TRP A 42 -16.12 2.12 -8.29
N THR A 43 -16.13 3.25 -9.00
CA THR A 43 -15.72 3.30 -10.41
C THR A 43 -14.21 3.56 -10.51
N PRO A 44 -13.50 3.07 -11.54
CA PRO A 44 -12.07 3.35 -11.72
C PRO A 44 -11.75 4.85 -11.75
N LYS A 45 -12.65 5.66 -12.33
CA LYS A 45 -12.53 7.12 -12.38
C LYS A 45 -12.64 7.78 -11.01
N ALA A 46 -13.51 7.29 -10.14
CA ALA A 46 -13.62 7.78 -8.77
C ALA A 46 -12.40 7.37 -7.94
N ALA A 47 -11.98 6.10 -8.06
CA ALA A 47 -10.83 5.56 -7.37
C ALA A 47 -9.53 6.30 -7.75
N SER A 48 -9.32 6.62 -9.03
CA SER A 48 -8.13 7.36 -9.46
C SER A 48 -8.10 8.78 -8.93
N LYS A 49 -9.26 9.47 -8.91
CA LYS A 49 -9.35 10.83 -8.36
C LYS A 49 -8.99 10.87 -6.87
N VAL A 50 -9.54 9.96 -6.08
CA VAL A 50 -9.23 9.85 -4.64
C VAL A 50 -7.80 9.37 -4.42
N GLY A 51 -7.34 8.42 -5.22
CA GLY A 51 -5.98 7.88 -5.17
C GLY A 51 -4.91 8.95 -5.39
N LEU A 52 -5.09 9.84 -6.37
CA LEU A 52 -4.16 10.96 -6.59
C LEU A 52 -4.11 11.92 -5.41
N THR A 53 -5.28 12.29 -4.85
CA THR A 53 -5.30 13.16 -3.66
C THR A 53 -4.66 12.49 -2.45
N LEU A 54 -4.94 11.21 -2.22
CA LEU A 54 -4.36 10.44 -1.13
C LEU A 54 -2.85 10.30 -1.30
N ALA A 55 -2.36 10.11 -2.52
CA ALA A 55 -0.92 10.06 -2.81
C ALA A 55 -0.23 11.39 -2.44
N GLY A 56 -0.84 12.54 -2.77
CA GLY A 56 -0.34 13.85 -2.37
C GLY A 56 -0.24 14.00 -0.85
N PHE A 57 -1.33 13.71 -0.13
CA PHE A 57 -1.33 13.75 1.33
C PHE A 57 -0.36 12.74 1.95
N GLY A 58 -0.28 11.53 1.41
CA GLY A 58 0.61 10.47 1.88
C GLY A 58 2.08 10.85 1.69
N ALA A 59 2.44 11.50 0.58
CA ALA A 59 3.80 11.99 0.36
C ALA A 59 4.18 13.08 1.38
N THR A 60 3.33 14.08 1.58
CA THR A 60 3.59 15.16 2.54
C THR A 60 3.61 14.66 3.98
N ALA A 61 2.66 13.80 4.37
CA ALA A 61 2.61 13.20 5.70
C ALA A 61 3.82 12.29 5.94
N GLY A 62 4.24 11.49 4.94
CA GLY A 62 5.44 10.67 5.01
C GLY A 62 6.71 11.51 5.19
N PHE A 63 6.86 12.59 4.42
CA PHE A 63 7.97 13.52 4.59
C PHE A 63 7.99 14.16 5.98
N PHE A 64 6.84 14.65 6.45
CA PHE A 64 6.69 15.21 7.79
C PHE A 64 7.06 14.21 8.88
N ALA A 65 6.57 12.96 8.77
CA ALA A 65 6.89 11.89 9.71
C ALA A 65 8.39 11.57 9.73
N LEU A 66 9.03 11.45 8.57
CA LEU A 66 10.48 11.21 8.50
C LEU A 66 11.28 12.35 9.14
N PHE A 67 10.85 13.60 8.95
CA PHE A 67 11.51 14.76 9.55
C PHE A 67 11.33 14.83 11.06
N PHE A 68 10.11 14.64 11.59
CA PHE A 68 9.86 14.71 13.03
C PHE A 68 10.44 13.51 13.80
N PHE A 69 10.51 12.34 13.16
CA PHE A 69 11.10 11.15 13.76
C PHE A 69 12.61 11.04 13.53
N SER A 70 13.26 12.09 13.03
CA SER A 70 14.71 12.16 12.82
C SER A 70 15.54 11.90 14.09
N ASP A 71 14.97 12.18 15.26
CA ASP A 71 15.65 12.00 16.54
C ASP A 71 15.63 10.56 17.05
N ILE A 72 14.67 9.75 16.58
CA ILE A 72 14.58 8.33 16.92
C ILE A 72 15.78 7.61 16.28
N PRO A 73 16.67 6.96 17.05
CA PRO A 73 17.91 6.39 16.53
C PRO A 73 17.71 5.42 15.36
N ARG A 74 16.60 4.66 15.39
CA ARG A 74 16.24 3.71 14.33
C ARG A 74 15.92 4.41 13.00
N VAL A 75 15.04 5.42 13.02
CA VAL A 75 14.67 6.17 11.80
C VAL A 75 15.86 6.93 11.21
N ARG A 76 16.68 7.54 12.08
CA ARG A 76 17.89 8.25 11.67
C ARG A 76 18.88 7.36 10.95
N ASN A 77 19.30 6.28 11.60
CA ASN A 77 20.38 5.43 11.10
C ASN A 77 19.92 4.56 9.93
N ASP A 78 18.65 4.11 9.91
CA ASP A 78 18.16 3.20 8.88
C ASP A 78 17.69 3.92 7.61
N ILE A 79 17.15 5.14 7.74
CA ILE A 79 16.54 5.88 6.63
C ILE A 79 17.32 7.14 6.31
N MET A 80 17.36 8.10 7.23
CA MET A 80 17.86 9.45 6.92
C MET A 80 19.34 9.49 6.53
N VAL A 81 20.18 8.70 7.20
CA VAL A 81 21.62 8.63 6.94
C VAL A 81 21.94 7.96 5.59
N LYS A 82 21.01 7.18 5.04
CA LYS A 82 21.18 6.53 3.73
C LYS A 82 20.75 7.41 2.55
N ILE A 83 20.24 8.61 2.80
CA ILE A 83 19.87 9.54 1.73
C ILE A 83 21.16 10.06 1.09
N PRO A 84 21.38 9.81 -0.22
CA PRO A 84 22.55 10.35 -0.90
C PRO A 84 22.50 11.88 -0.84
N ILE A 85 23.65 12.53 -0.62
CA ILE A 85 23.83 14.00 -0.47
C ILE A 85 23.64 14.54 0.96
N ILE A 86 22.53 14.23 1.64
CA ILE A 86 22.24 14.84 2.97
C ILE A 86 22.42 13.90 4.16
N GLY A 87 22.66 12.61 3.92
CA GLY A 87 22.73 11.59 4.98
C GLY A 87 23.79 11.86 6.06
N ASP A 88 24.93 12.42 5.66
CA ASP A 88 26.04 12.71 6.58
C ASP A 88 25.68 13.77 7.62
N ARG A 89 24.74 14.68 7.31
CA ARG A 89 24.26 15.70 8.26
C ARG A 89 23.52 15.11 9.45
N TRP A 90 23.02 13.89 9.31
CA TRP A 90 22.25 13.19 10.34
C TRP A 90 23.09 12.14 11.07
N ARG A 91 24.39 12.02 10.78
CA ARG A 91 25.31 11.19 11.56
C ARG A 91 25.57 11.88 12.91
N LYS A 92 25.13 11.26 14.00
CA LYS A 92 25.63 11.60 15.34
C LYS A 92 26.87 10.75 15.60
N GLU A 93 28.03 11.34 15.37
CA GLU A 93 29.31 10.77 15.77
C GLU A 93 29.53 11.14 17.24
N ILE A 94 29.47 10.14 18.12
CA ILE A 94 29.95 10.29 19.49
C ILE A 94 31.46 10.00 19.42
N PRO A 95 32.34 10.96 19.74
CA PRO A 95 33.77 10.68 19.71
C PRO A 95 34.06 9.56 20.70
N ALA A 96 34.96 8.63 20.36
CA ALA A 96 35.20 7.43 21.16
C ALA A 96 35.57 7.72 22.64
N SER A 97 36.09 8.92 22.90
CA SER A 97 36.38 9.44 24.25
C SER A 97 35.14 9.79 25.08
N ASP A 98 34.00 10.10 24.47
CA ASP A 98 32.75 10.42 25.20
C ASP A 98 31.95 9.14 25.54
N ASN A 99 32.44 7.98 25.09
CA ASN A 99 31.89 6.65 25.38
C ASN A 99 32.38 6.15 26.75
N VAL A 100 32.41 7.05 27.74
CA VAL A 100 33.02 6.83 29.05
C VAL A 100 32.07 6.09 29.98
N ARG A 101 31.91 4.79 29.76
CA ARG A 101 31.34 3.91 30.82
C ARG A 101 32.16 2.67 31.11
N TYR A 102 32.90 2.17 30.13
CA TYR A 102 33.71 0.96 30.32
C TYR A 102 35.17 1.27 30.65
N PHE A 103 35.71 2.41 30.21
CA PHE A 103 37.11 2.76 30.46
C PHE A 103 37.42 2.96 31.96
N TYR A 104 36.53 3.64 32.69
CA TYR A 104 36.66 3.81 34.15
C TYR A 104 36.49 2.50 34.93
N LEU A 105 35.62 1.59 34.48
CA LEU A 105 35.37 0.34 35.19
C LEU A 105 36.57 -0.61 35.08
N PHE A 106 37.19 -0.68 33.90
CA PHE A 106 38.39 -1.48 33.66
C PHE A 106 39.61 -0.93 34.43
N ASP A 107 39.81 0.39 34.47
CA ASP A 107 40.91 0.98 35.25
C ASP A 107 40.70 0.85 36.77
N ILE A 108 39.47 1.05 37.28
CA ILE A 108 39.16 0.86 38.70
C ILE A 108 39.34 -0.61 39.10
N MET A 109 38.86 -1.57 38.29
CA MET A 109 39.08 -2.99 38.59
C MET A 109 40.57 -3.37 38.58
N ARG A 110 41.37 -2.76 37.69
CA ARG A 110 42.82 -3.00 37.64
C ARG A 110 43.54 -2.43 38.86
N ILE A 111 43.13 -1.26 39.35
CA ILE A 111 43.66 -0.65 40.59
C ILE A 111 43.25 -1.47 41.83
N VAL A 112 42.00 -1.91 41.91
CA VAL A 112 41.51 -2.72 43.05
C VAL A 112 42.21 -4.07 43.12
N SER A 113 42.47 -4.72 41.98
CA SER A 113 43.26 -5.96 41.93
C SER A 113 44.67 -5.74 42.49
N TRP A 114 45.33 -4.64 42.13
CA TRP A 114 46.67 -4.30 42.63
C TRP A 114 46.70 -3.95 44.13
N LEU A 115 45.56 -3.58 44.71
CA LEU A 115 45.42 -3.23 46.13
C LEU A 115 45.07 -4.44 47.03
N LEU A 116 44.69 -5.57 46.42
CA LEU A 116 44.28 -6.80 47.09
C LEU A 116 45.34 -7.91 47.04
N ASP A 117 46.45 -7.67 46.34
CA ASP A 117 47.67 -8.48 46.32
C ASP A 117 48.72 -7.90 47.29
#